data_AF-A0A7X9ILL5-F1
#
_entry.id   AF-A0A7X9ILL5-F1
#
_cell.length_a   1.000
_cell.length_b   1.000
_cell.length_c   1.000
_cell.angle_alpha   90.00
_cell.angle_beta   90.00
_cell.angle_gamma   90.00
#
_symmetry.space_group_name_H-M   'P 1'
#
loop_
_entity.id
_entity.type
_entity.pdbx_description
1 polymer ?
#
loop_
_entity_poly.entity_id
_entity_poly.type
_entity_poly.pdbx_seq_one_letter_code
_entity_poly.pdbx_strand_id
1 'polypeptide(L)'
;MKCHKAQLLINKLLDGELQEADYHRLKAHLANCPKCCQIYEDWQAIKSVARASSAGEDRPEPTSAVWEKLKDSLEAEIIPGLKEKSEIKSKREQEKKPFQWLQLPGWGWRYGVALFIVLIMMAGAFFLGRYHQQQPAGQKSQVANGQRVLEKIEEATVYYRQAIESLTEAMKLAAADKNFQPEMAEILQANLQLLDRTIDLCQQAVNREPDNLQARDYLLSAYNSKLDFLNNMLETSRSFNNPVANKL
;
A
#
# COMPACT_ATOMS: atom_id res chain seq x y z
N MET A 1 24.46 -10.39 29.91
CA MET A 1 23.94 -9.32 29.03
C MET A 1 22.86 -8.53 29.76
N LYS A 2 22.74 -7.22 29.53
CA LYS A 2 21.62 -6.39 30.04
C LYS A 2 20.38 -6.56 29.17
N CYS A 3 19.18 -6.52 29.76
CA CYS A 3 17.91 -6.73 29.05
C CYS A 3 17.68 -5.77 27.88
N HIS A 4 18.05 -4.49 28.03
CA HIS A 4 17.97 -3.51 26.94
C HIS A 4 18.77 -3.94 25.69
N LYS A 5 19.98 -4.47 25.89
CA LYS A 5 20.79 -4.98 24.78
C LYS A 5 20.18 -6.24 24.17
N ALA A 6 19.57 -7.11 25.00
CA ALA A 6 18.88 -8.30 24.52
C ALA A 6 17.66 -7.94 23.64
N GLN A 7 16.86 -6.95 24.06
CA GLN A 7 15.72 -6.46 23.28
C GLN A 7 16.14 -5.91 21.91
N LEU A 8 17.26 -5.18 21.84
CA LEU A 8 17.80 -4.69 20.58
C LEU A 8 18.29 -5.83 19.67
N LEU A 9 18.92 -6.86 20.24
CA LEU A 9 19.31 -8.05 19.47
C LEU A 9 18.10 -8.90 19.04
N ILE A 10 16.98 -8.91 19.79
CA ILE A 10 15.73 -9.56 19.39
C ILE A 10 15.18 -8.89 18.13
N ASN A 11 15.16 -7.56 18.07
CA ASN A 11 14.71 -6.83 16.89
C ASN A 11 15.60 -7.14 15.67
N LYS A 12 16.93 -7.06 15.82
CA LYS A 12 17.87 -7.45 14.74
C LYS A 12 17.73 -8.90 14.28
N LEU A 13 17.39 -9.82 15.19
CA LEU A 13 17.12 -11.22 14.84
C LEU A 13 15.86 -11.35 13.97
N LEU A 14 14.83 -10.54 14.21
CA LEU A 14 13.61 -10.54 13.41
C LEU A 14 13.85 -10.01 11.99
N ASP A 15 14.75 -9.03 11.87
CA ASP A 15 15.14 -8.43 10.58
C ASP A 15 16.14 -9.29 9.78
N GLY A 16 16.67 -10.36 10.36
CA GLY A 16 17.60 -11.28 9.69
C GLY A 16 19.06 -10.81 9.63
N GLU A 17 19.40 -9.74 10.36
CA GLU A 17 20.72 -9.10 10.33
C GLU A 17 21.64 -9.52 11.49
N LEU A 18 21.32 -10.62 12.19
CA LEU A 18 22.04 -11.01 13.40
C LEU A 18 23.26 -11.90 13.09
N GLN A 19 24.42 -11.53 13.64
CA GLN A 19 25.64 -12.36 13.58
C GLN A 19 25.56 -13.57 14.53
N GLU A 20 26.15 -14.69 14.12
CA GLU A 20 26.17 -15.97 14.85
C GLU A 20 26.60 -15.84 16.33
N ALA A 21 27.64 -15.03 16.58
CA ALA A 21 28.19 -14.84 17.92
C ALA A 21 27.20 -14.12 18.87
N ASP A 22 26.40 -13.18 18.34
CA ASP A 22 25.41 -12.44 19.12
C ASP A 22 24.12 -13.25 19.29
N TYR A 23 23.80 -14.15 18.36
CA TYR A 23 22.72 -15.13 18.51
C TYR A 23 22.95 -16.04 19.73
N HIS A 24 24.14 -16.63 19.87
CA HIS A 24 24.45 -17.48 21.02
C HIS A 24 24.36 -16.74 22.36
N ARG A 25 24.82 -15.48 22.42
CA ARG A 25 24.71 -14.64 23.61
C ARG A 25 23.26 -14.28 23.94
N LEU A 26 22.44 -14.04 22.92
CA LEU A 26 21.01 -13.79 23.08
C LEU A 26 20.27 -15.02 23.60
N LYS A 27 20.54 -16.19 23.01
CA LYS A 27 19.94 -17.46 23.42
C LYS A 27 20.26 -17.79 24.89
N ALA A 28 21.49 -17.58 25.32
CA ALA A 28 21.88 -17.76 26.73
C ALA A 28 21.14 -16.79 27.68
N HIS A 29 20.84 -15.58 27.23
CA HIS A 29 20.09 -14.61 28.03
C HIS A 29 18.60 -14.91 28.09
N LEU A 30 18.00 -15.34 26.98
CA LEU A 30 16.59 -15.75 26.92
C LEU A 30 16.30 -16.93 27.85
N ALA A 31 17.24 -17.88 27.99
CA ALA A 31 17.11 -19.00 28.92
C ALA A 31 17.07 -18.58 30.40
N ASN A 32 17.69 -17.46 30.75
CA ASN A 32 17.82 -17.00 32.14
C ASN A 32 16.95 -15.79 32.49
N CYS A 33 16.32 -15.13 31.52
CA CYS A 33 15.51 -13.92 31.74
C CYS A 33 14.06 -14.12 31.26
N PRO A 34 13.10 -14.36 32.16
CA PRO A 34 11.70 -14.63 31.78
C PRO A 34 11.07 -13.45 31.04
N LYS A 35 11.40 -12.21 31.43
CA LYS A 35 10.89 -11.00 30.78
C LYS A 35 11.30 -10.89 29.31
N CYS A 36 12.56 -11.23 28.98
CA CYS A 36 13.01 -11.19 27.59
C CYS A 36 12.51 -12.40 26.79
N CYS A 37 12.31 -13.55 27.44
CA CYS A 37 11.69 -14.72 26.83
C CYS A 37 10.26 -14.44 26.39
N GLN A 38 9.45 -13.85 27.28
CA GLN A 38 8.06 -13.48 26.98
C GLN A 38 7.97 -12.54 25.78
N ILE A 39 8.78 -11.47 25.76
CA ILE A 39 8.83 -10.54 24.62
C ILE A 39 9.14 -11.28 23.32
N TYR A 40 10.11 -12.20 23.34
CA TYR A 40 10.49 -12.97 22.15
C TYR A 40 9.37 -13.92 21.68
N GLU A 41 8.62 -14.52 22.60
CA GLU A 41 7.46 -15.35 22.29
C GLU A 41 6.30 -14.53 21.71
N ASP A 42 6.02 -13.35 22.26
CA ASP A 42 5.01 -12.43 21.74
C ASP A 42 5.30 -12.06 20.27
N TRP A 43 6.57 -11.74 19.96
CA TRP A 43 6.99 -11.47 18.58
C TRP A 43 6.83 -12.67 17.65
N GLN A 44 7.10 -13.89 18.13
CA GLN A 44 6.89 -15.11 17.35
C GLN A 44 5.40 -15.39 17.10
N ALA A 45 4.54 -15.12 18.09
CA ALA A 45 3.09 -15.24 17.95
C ALA A 45 2.54 -14.27 16.89
N ILE A 46 3.00 -13.02 16.88
CA ILE A 46 2.64 -12.04 15.85
C ILE A 46 3.09 -12.53 14.46
N LYS A 47 4.30 -13.05 14.34
CA LYS A 47 4.85 -13.57 13.08
C LYS A 47 4.08 -14.78 12.56
N SER A 48 3.66 -15.69 13.45
CA SER A 48 2.89 -16.88 13.05
C SER A 48 1.48 -16.51 12.59
N VAL A 49 0.82 -15.56 13.27
CA VAL A 49 -0.49 -15.01 12.84
C VAL A 49 -0.37 -14.31 11.49
N ALA A 50 0.62 -13.43 11.31
CA ALA A 50 0.85 -12.75 10.03
C ALA A 50 1.12 -13.74 8.89
N ARG A 51 1.90 -14.80 9.15
CA ARG A 51 2.13 -15.87 8.17
C ARG A 51 0.87 -16.68 7.88
N ALA A 52 0.09 -17.04 8.89
CA ALA A 52 -1.17 -17.76 8.72
C ALA A 52 -2.18 -16.95 7.90
N SER A 53 -2.28 -15.63 8.15
CA SER A 53 -3.11 -14.72 7.35
C SER A 53 -2.60 -14.55 5.93
N SER A 54 -1.28 -14.62 5.70
CA SER A 54 -0.70 -14.59 4.34
C SER A 54 -0.77 -15.93 3.60
N ALA A 55 -1.08 -17.02 4.31
CA ALA A 55 -1.24 -18.37 3.76
C ALA A 55 -2.70 -18.71 3.45
N GLY A 56 -3.64 -17.80 3.76
CA GLY A 56 -5.03 -17.91 3.29
C GLY A 56 -5.10 -17.68 1.79
N GLU A 57 -5.79 -18.59 1.09
CA GLU A 57 -6.07 -18.61 -0.34
C GLU A 57 -6.43 -17.21 -0.91
N ASP A 58 -6.03 -16.94 -2.16
CA ASP A 58 -6.18 -15.68 -2.92
C ASP A 58 -5.13 -14.57 -2.70
N ARG A 59 -3.84 -14.93 -2.74
CA ARG A 59 -2.83 -14.00 -3.27
C ARG A 59 -2.45 -14.43 -4.68
N PRO A 60 -2.59 -13.58 -5.72
CA PRO A 60 -1.95 -13.89 -6.99
C PRO A 60 -0.45 -13.95 -6.74
N GLU A 61 0.13 -15.15 -6.83
CA GLU A 61 1.59 -15.28 -6.92
C GLU A 61 2.05 -14.36 -8.05
N PRO A 62 3.08 -13.52 -7.82
CA PRO A 62 3.69 -12.77 -8.90
C PRO A 62 4.08 -13.78 -9.96
N THR A 63 3.58 -13.60 -11.19
CA THR A 63 3.92 -14.51 -12.30
C THR A 63 5.44 -14.61 -12.41
N SER A 64 5.95 -15.77 -12.83
CA SER A 64 7.40 -15.99 -12.99
C SER A 64 8.08 -14.87 -13.81
N ALA A 65 7.36 -14.24 -14.72
CA ALA A 65 7.82 -13.06 -15.47
C ALA A 65 8.13 -11.81 -14.60
N VAL A 66 7.41 -11.60 -13.49
CA VAL A 66 7.71 -10.53 -12.52
C VAL A 66 8.99 -10.85 -11.76
N TRP A 67 9.16 -12.12 -11.36
CA TRP A 67 10.37 -12.57 -10.68
C TRP A 67 11.62 -12.52 -11.57
N GLU A 68 11.51 -12.92 -12.83
CA GLU A 68 12.61 -12.80 -13.80
C GLU A 68 12.96 -11.33 -14.05
N LYS A 69 11.97 -10.43 -14.20
CA LYS A 69 12.24 -8.99 -14.33
C LYS A 69 12.89 -8.39 -13.09
N LEU A 70 12.48 -8.82 -11.89
CA LEU A 70 13.07 -8.36 -10.65
C LEU A 70 14.52 -8.86 -10.54
N LYS A 71 14.76 -10.14 -10.87
CA LYS A 71 16.08 -10.73 -10.90
C LYS A 71 16.99 -10.02 -11.90
N ASP A 72 16.54 -9.80 -13.13
CA ASP A 72 17.28 -9.06 -14.16
C ASP A 72 17.60 -7.62 -13.71
N SER A 73 16.67 -6.94 -13.03
CA SER A 73 16.88 -5.59 -12.52
C SER A 73 17.86 -5.54 -11.35
N LEU A 74 17.83 -6.53 -10.44
CA LEU A 74 18.81 -6.64 -9.35
C LEU A 74 20.20 -7.06 -9.87
N GLU A 75 20.27 -7.94 -10.86
CA GLU A 75 21.53 -8.39 -11.45
C GLU A 75 22.19 -7.27 -12.26
N ALA A 76 21.39 -6.38 -12.85
CA ALA A 76 21.87 -5.17 -13.53
C ALA A 76 22.37 -4.07 -12.56
N GLU A 77 21.81 -3.99 -11.35
CA GLU A 77 22.11 -2.90 -10.41
C GLU A 77 23.12 -3.28 -9.31
N ILE A 78 23.32 -4.58 -9.02
CA ILE A 78 24.10 -5.03 -7.85
C ILE A 78 25.41 -5.77 -8.20
N ILE A 79 25.68 -6.15 -9.47
CA ILE A 79 26.91 -6.90 -9.81
C ILE A 79 27.55 -6.46 -11.15
N PRO A 80 28.44 -5.45 -11.19
CA PRO A 80 29.39 -5.31 -12.30
C PRO A 80 30.55 -6.28 -12.04
N GLY A 81 30.40 -7.58 -12.33
CA GLY A 81 31.54 -8.48 -12.06
C GLY A 81 31.45 -9.98 -12.30
N LEU A 82 30.32 -10.57 -12.73
CA LEU A 82 30.27 -12.02 -12.97
C LEU A 82 29.56 -12.40 -14.30
N LYS A 83 29.81 -11.64 -15.36
CA LYS A 83 29.57 -12.11 -16.75
C LYS A 83 30.89 -12.32 -17.46
N GLU A 84 31.57 -13.40 -17.12
CA GLU A 84 32.44 -14.06 -18.07
C GLU A 84 31.93 -15.48 -18.32
N LYS A 85 31.65 -15.74 -19.60
CA LYS A 85 31.50 -17.07 -20.20
C LYS A 85 30.12 -17.74 -20.15
N SER A 86 29.27 -17.34 -21.10
CA SER A 86 28.62 -18.32 -21.98
C SER A 86 28.14 -17.66 -23.28
N GLU A 87 29.10 -17.37 -24.16
CA GLU A 87 28.80 -17.35 -25.59
C GLU A 87 28.48 -18.78 -26.02
N ILE A 88 27.22 -19.08 -26.35
CA ILE A 88 26.91 -20.14 -27.30
C ILE A 88 26.11 -19.53 -28.45
N LYS A 89 26.92 -19.16 -29.44
CA LYS A 89 26.63 -18.99 -30.85
C LYS A 89 25.69 -20.11 -31.36
N SER A 90 24.45 -19.77 -31.68
CA SER A 90 23.58 -20.61 -32.53
C SER A 90 23.25 -19.84 -33.80
N LYS A 91 24.16 -20.00 -34.76
CA LYS A 91 24.00 -19.64 -36.17
C LYS A 91 22.90 -20.52 -36.76
N ARG A 92 21.76 -19.93 -37.12
CA ARG A 92 20.83 -20.54 -38.09
C ARG A 92 20.30 -19.47 -39.03
N GLU A 93 21.13 -19.16 -40.03
CA GLU A 93 20.68 -18.61 -41.29
C GLU A 93 19.79 -19.64 -41.96
N GLN A 94 18.53 -19.31 -42.20
CA GLN A 94 17.83 -19.92 -43.34
C GLN A 94 16.83 -18.94 -43.95
N GLU A 95 17.35 -18.27 -44.98
CA GLU A 95 16.71 -18.08 -46.27
C GLU A 95 15.40 -17.29 -46.33
N LYS A 96 15.60 -15.99 -46.52
CA LYS A 96 14.67 -15.12 -47.24
C LYS A 96 14.55 -15.63 -48.70
N LYS A 97 13.39 -16.16 -49.09
CA LYS A 97 12.97 -16.20 -50.49
C LYS A 97 12.01 -15.04 -50.76
N PRO A 98 12.31 -14.14 -51.71
CA PRO A 98 11.41 -13.05 -52.03
C PRO A 98 10.21 -13.58 -52.84
N PHE A 99 9.03 -13.31 -52.32
CA PHE A 99 7.81 -12.90 -53.02
C PHE A 99 7.82 -13.08 -54.54
N GLN A 100 7.47 -14.28 -55.01
CA GLN A 100 7.24 -14.55 -56.43
C GLN A 100 6.02 -15.48 -56.58
N TRP A 101 4.84 -14.97 -56.21
CA TRP A 101 3.57 -15.62 -56.53
C TRP A 101 2.51 -14.57 -56.89
N LEU A 102 2.79 -13.82 -57.95
CA LEU A 102 1.77 -13.05 -58.65
C LEU A 102 1.92 -13.23 -60.16
N GLN A 103 1.54 -14.42 -60.62
CA GLN A 103 1.17 -14.66 -62.00
C GLN A 103 -0.14 -15.44 -62.00
N LEU A 104 -1.25 -14.73 -62.19
CA LEU A 104 -2.52 -15.31 -62.63
C LEU A 104 -2.82 -14.77 -64.03
N PRO A 105 -3.01 -15.63 -65.03
CA PRO A 105 -3.69 -15.28 -66.26
C PRO A 105 -5.21 -15.51 -66.12
N GLY A 106 -6.02 -14.76 -66.87
CA GLY A 106 -7.42 -15.11 -67.12
C GLY A 106 -8.43 -14.08 -66.61
N TRP A 107 -9.26 -13.64 -67.56
CA TRP A 107 -10.33 -12.64 -67.56
C TRP A 107 -11.48 -12.81 -66.53
N GLY A 108 -11.25 -13.40 -65.36
CA GLY A 108 -12.27 -13.65 -64.33
C GLY A 108 -12.36 -12.62 -63.19
N TRP A 109 -11.37 -11.73 -63.03
CA TRP A 109 -11.28 -10.90 -61.81
C TRP A 109 -12.25 -9.70 -61.76
N ARG A 110 -12.94 -9.37 -62.87
CA ARG A 110 -13.86 -8.22 -62.91
C ARG A 110 -15.05 -8.39 -61.95
N TYR A 111 -15.42 -9.63 -61.63
CA TYR A 111 -16.47 -9.94 -60.66
C TYR A 111 -15.92 -10.20 -59.23
N GLY A 112 -14.62 -10.47 -59.10
CA GLY A 112 -13.97 -10.67 -57.79
C GLY A 112 -13.69 -9.36 -57.06
N VAL A 113 -13.34 -8.28 -57.77
CA VAL A 113 -13.07 -6.96 -57.15
C VAL A 113 -14.34 -6.34 -56.55
N ALA A 114 -15.49 -6.48 -57.23
CA ALA A 114 -16.76 -5.93 -56.73
C ALA A 114 -17.21 -6.61 -55.42
N LEU A 115 -17.09 -7.94 -55.33
CA LEU A 115 -17.40 -8.67 -54.09
C LEU A 115 -16.41 -8.34 -52.96
N PHE A 116 -15.14 -8.13 -53.28
CA PHE A 116 -14.13 -7.77 -52.29
C PHE A 116 -14.37 -6.37 -51.70
N ILE A 117 -14.79 -5.39 -52.52
CA ILE A 117 -15.15 -4.05 -52.05
C ILE A 117 -16.39 -4.10 -51.15
N VAL A 118 -17.42 -4.88 -51.52
CA VAL A 118 -18.62 -5.05 -50.68
C VAL A 118 -18.29 -5.74 -49.36
N LEU A 119 -17.42 -6.75 -49.37
CA LEU A 119 -16.95 -7.41 -48.14
C LEU A 119 -16.11 -6.47 -47.27
N ILE A 120 -15.24 -5.64 -47.84
CA ILE A 120 -14.49 -4.61 -47.10
C ILE A 120 -15.44 -3.58 -46.51
N MET A 121 -16.48 -3.17 -47.24
CA MET A 121 -17.44 -2.18 -46.77
C MET A 121 -18.35 -2.74 -45.68
N MET A 122 -18.80 -3.99 -45.79
CA MET A 122 -19.51 -4.69 -44.72
C MET A 122 -18.63 -4.96 -43.51
N ALA A 123 -17.38 -5.41 -43.70
CA ALA A 123 -16.42 -5.61 -42.62
C ALA A 123 -16.09 -4.27 -41.95
N GLY A 124 -15.92 -3.20 -42.71
CA GLY A 124 -15.70 -1.85 -42.21
C GLY A 124 -16.88 -1.33 -41.40
N ALA A 125 -18.11 -1.48 -41.89
CA ALA A 125 -19.32 -1.11 -41.14
C ALA A 125 -19.51 -1.95 -39.87
N PHE A 126 -19.20 -3.24 -39.93
CA PHE A 126 -19.25 -4.14 -38.79
C PHE A 126 -18.15 -3.83 -37.75
N PHE A 127 -16.95 -3.49 -38.20
CA PHE A 127 -15.82 -3.13 -37.34
C PHE A 127 -15.99 -1.73 -36.75
N LEU A 128 -16.43 -0.73 -37.52
CA LEU A 128 -16.78 0.60 -37.02
C LEU A 128 -17.99 0.55 -36.09
N GLY A 129 -19.01 -0.26 -36.40
CA GLY A 129 -20.18 -0.47 -35.55
C GLY A 129 -19.79 -1.09 -34.19
N ARG A 130 -18.91 -2.11 -34.20
CA ARG A 130 -18.35 -2.66 -32.96
C ARG A 130 -17.40 -1.70 -32.23
N TYR A 131 -16.61 -0.93 -32.96
CA TYR A 131 -15.68 0.05 -32.37
C TYR A 131 -16.44 1.21 -31.70
N HIS A 132 -17.56 1.64 -32.29
CA HIS A 132 -18.41 2.68 -31.72
C HIS A 132 -19.27 2.16 -30.56
N GLN A 133 -19.66 0.87 -30.58
CA GLN A 133 -20.32 0.23 -29.43
C GLN A 133 -19.35 -0.13 -28.29
N GLN A 134 -18.03 -0.16 -28.57
CA GLN A 134 -16.96 -0.22 -27.59
C GLN A 134 -16.50 1.16 -27.08
N GLN A 135 -17.06 2.28 -27.58
CA GLN A 135 -16.94 3.54 -26.84
C GLN A 135 -17.66 3.40 -25.50
N PRO A 136 -16.97 3.69 -24.39
CA PRO A 136 -17.30 3.09 -23.10
C PRO A 136 -18.46 3.84 -22.45
N ALA A 137 -19.66 3.27 -22.52
CA ALA A 137 -20.69 3.55 -21.52
C ALA A 137 -20.13 3.38 -20.08
N GLY A 138 -19.11 2.53 -19.90
CA GLY A 138 -18.37 2.35 -18.65
C GLY A 138 -17.53 3.55 -18.18
N GLN A 139 -17.03 4.43 -19.05
CA GLN A 139 -16.18 5.56 -18.62
C GLN A 139 -17.03 6.68 -17.98
N LYS A 140 -18.23 6.94 -18.51
CA LYS A 140 -19.20 7.83 -17.85
C LYS A 140 -19.68 7.25 -16.52
N SER A 141 -19.92 5.93 -16.45
CA SER A 141 -20.29 5.25 -15.21
C SER A 141 -19.16 5.23 -14.17
N GLN A 142 -17.89 5.09 -14.58
CA GLN A 142 -16.73 5.04 -13.69
C GLN A 142 -16.39 6.42 -13.13
N VAL A 143 -16.46 7.48 -13.94
CA VAL A 143 -16.29 8.87 -13.47
C VAL A 143 -17.43 9.27 -12.53
N ALA A 144 -18.67 8.94 -12.86
CA ALA A 144 -19.82 9.18 -11.96
C ALA A 144 -19.74 8.37 -10.65
N ASN A 145 -19.14 7.18 -10.67
CA ASN A 145 -18.89 6.41 -9.45
C ASN A 145 -17.76 7.02 -8.61
N GLY A 146 -16.68 7.48 -9.25
CA GLY A 146 -15.59 8.19 -8.59
C GLY A 146 -16.05 9.48 -7.91
N GLN A 147 -16.86 10.29 -8.58
CA GLN A 147 -17.44 11.50 -7.99
C GLN A 147 -18.36 11.20 -6.79
N ARG A 148 -19.18 10.14 -6.86
CA ARG A 148 -19.99 9.71 -5.71
C ARG A 148 -19.13 9.26 -4.52
N VAL A 149 -17.99 8.61 -4.76
CA VAL A 149 -17.05 8.23 -3.70
C VAL A 149 -16.39 9.47 -3.09
N LEU A 150 -15.94 10.42 -3.93
CA LEU A 150 -15.35 11.68 -3.47
C LEU A 150 -16.32 12.49 -2.59
N GLU A 151 -17.58 12.59 -3.01
CA GLU A 151 -18.65 13.25 -2.24
C GLU A 151 -18.85 12.59 -0.87
N LYS A 152 -18.87 11.25 -0.82
CA LYS A 152 -18.99 10.50 0.44
C LYS A 152 -17.81 10.69 1.38
N ILE A 153 -16.59 10.78 0.84
CA ILE A 153 -15.38 11.05 1.64
C ILE A 153 -15.42 12.48 2.20
N GLU A 154 -15.91 13.44 1.42
CA GLU A 154 -16.07 14.83 1.87
C GLU A 154 -17.11 14.96 2.98
N GLU A 155 -18.25 14.28 2.84
CA GLU A 155 -19.26 14.16 3.88
C GLU A 155 -18.66 13.59 5.19
N ALA A 156 -17.91 12.48 5.10
CA ALA A 156 -17.21 11.89 6.25
C ALA A 156 -16.21 12.87 6.89
N THR A 157 -15.49 13.63 6.07
CA THR A 157 -14.50 14.62 6.54
C THR A 157 -15.13 15.70 7.43
N VAL A 158 -16.35 16.15 7.09
CA VAL A 158 -17.07 17.13 7.91
C VAL A 158 -17.38 16.57 9.31
N TYR A 159 -17.87 15.33 9.39
CA TYR A 159 -18.16 14.68 10.67
C TYR A 159 -16.91 14.54 11.54
N TYR A 160 -15.79 14.14 10.94
CA TYR A 160 -14.52 14.03 11.66
C TYR A 160 -14.05 15.37 12.22
N ARG A 161 -14.18 16.46 11.45
CA ARG A 161 -13.81 17.80 11.92
C ARG A 161 -14.61 18.22 13.14
N GLN A 162 -15.93 17.99 13.13
CA GLN A 162 -16.82 18.29 14.25
C GLN A 162 -16.48 17.45 15.49
N ALA A 163 -16.21 16.15 15.31
CA ALA A 163 -15.80 15.28 16.40
C ALA A 163 -14.46 15.73 17.02
N ILE A 164 -13.47 16.10 16.20
CA ILE A 164 -12.18 16.60 16.68
C ILE A 164 -12.35 17.89 17.47
N GLU A 165 -13.19 18.81 17.00
CA GLU A 165 -13.45 20.08 17.66
C GLU A 165 -14.04 19.86 19.07
N SER A 166 -15.13 19.11 19.17
CA SER A 166 -15.77 18.78 20.46
C SER A 166 -14.86 18.04 21.44
N LEU A 167 -14.05 17.07 20.95
CA LEU A 167 -13.10 16.36 21.81
C LEU A 167 -11.93 17.26 22.23
N THR A 168 -11.47 18.16 21.35
CA THR A 168 -10.43 19.14 21.69
C THR A 168 -10.93 20.08 22.78
N GLU A 169 -12.18 20.52 22.73
CA GLU A 169 -12.80 21.32 23.79
C GLU A 169 -12.91 20.54 25.11
N ALA A 170 -13.40 19.30 25.06
CA ALA A 170 -13.45 18.44 26.24
C ALA A 170 -12.06 18.23 26.85
N MET A 171 -11.03 18.10 26.01
CA MET A 171 -9.64 17.94 26.45
C MET A 171 -9.11 19.20 27.12
N LYS A 172 -9.42 20.39 26.58
CA LYS A 172 -9.04 21.68 27.21
C LYS A 172 -9.68 21.84 28.59
N LEU A 173 -10.94 21.43 28.75
CA LEU A 173 -11.62 21.43 30.05
C LEU A 173 -10.98 20.46 31.03
N ALA A 174 -10.65 19.24 30.60
CA ALA A 174 -9.96 18.26 31.43
C ALA A 174 -8.52 18.68 31.80
N ALA A 175 -7.82 19.36 30.89
CA ALA A 175 -6.46 19.87 31.12
C ALA A 175 -6.43 21.08 32.07
N ALA A 176 -7.56 21.77 32.25
CA ALA A 176 -7.69 22.87 33.22
C ALA A 176 -7.91 22.36 34.66
N ASP A 177 -8.15 21.06 34.85
CA ASP A 177 -8.26 20.45 36.18
C ASP A 177 -6.88 20.42 36.88
N LYS A 178 -6.87 20.66 38.19
CA LYS A 178 -5.64 20.74 39.00
C LYS A 178 -4.88 19.42 39.08
N ASN A 179 -5.55 18.31 38.79
CA ASN A 179 -4.95 16.99 38.78
C ASN A 179 -4.21 16.66 37.47
N PHE A 180 -4.31 17.51 36.46
CA PHE A 180 -3.61 17.30 35.20
C PHE A 180 -2.14 17.72 35.35
N GLN A 181 -1.23 16.73 35.34
CA GLN A 181 0.20 16.97 35.57
C GLN A 181 0.81 17.82 34.44
N PRO A 182 1.71 18.77 34.76
CA PRO A 182 2.28 19.68 33.77
C PRO A 182 3.10 18.96 32.69
N GLU A 183 3.78 17.86 33.04
CA GLU A 183 4.54 17.04 32.09
C GLU A 183 3.62 16.37 31.04
N MET A 184 2.44 15.88 31.44
CA MET A 184 1.47 15.28 30.51
C MET A 184 0.87 16.33 29.57
N ALA A 185 0.67 17.55 30.05
CA ALA A 185 0.19 18.67 29.24
C ALA A 185 1.17 19.06 28.14
N GLU A 186 2.47 19.05 28.43
CA GLU A 186 3.50 19.35 27.44
C GLU A 186 3.57 18.28 26.35
N ILE A 187 3.56 17.00 26.73
CA ILE A 187 3.54 15.87 25.78
C ILE A 187 2.28 15.90 24.92
N LEU A 188 1.12 16.18 25.52
CA LEU A 188 -0.14 16.36 24.81
C LEU A 188 -0.01 17.45 23.74
N GLN A 189 0.47 18.62 24.15
CA GLN A 189 0.56 19.78 23.26
C GLN A 189 1.52 19.52 22.10
N ALA A 190 2.67 18.91 22.36
CA ALA A 190 3.63 18.54 21.32
C ALA A 190 3.02 17.55 20.31
N ASN A 191 2.33 16.51 20.79
CA ASN A 191 1.69 15.52 19.91
C ASN A 191 0.52 16.12 19.12
N LEU A 192 -0.29 16.99 19.73
CA LEU A 192 -1.36 17.69 19.02
C LEU A 192 -0.80 18.58 17.91
N GLN A 193 0.26 19.33 18.18
CA GLN A 193 0.90 20.16 17.16
C GLN A 193 1.44 19.34 15.98
N LEU A 194 1.99 18.15 16.24
CA LEU A 194 2.43 17.24 15.18
C LEU A 194 1.26 16.72 14.34
N LEU A 195 0.18 16.29 14.99
CA LEU A 195 -1.04 15.81 14.32
C LEU A 195 -1.70 16.92 13.50
N ASP A 196 -1.75 18.14 14.03
CA ASP A 196 -2.27 19.33 13.34
C ASP A 196 -1.46 19.64 12.09
N ARG A 197 -0.13 19.65 12.18
CA ARG A 197 0.74 19.80 10.99
C ARG A 197 0.51 18.72 9.95
N THR A 198 0.29 17.48 10.38
CA THR A 198 0.03 16.37 9.45
C THR A 198 -1.28 16.60 8.69
N ILE A 199 -2.35 17.00 9.40
CA ILE A 199 -3.63 17.36 8.78
C ILE A 199 -3.46 18.52 7.80
N ASP A 200 -2.72 19.57 8.17
CA ASP A 200 -2.48 20.73 7.30
C ASP A 200 -1.76 20.33 6.00
N LEU A 201 -0.76 19.46 6.08
CA LEU A 201 -0.04 18.95 4.91
C LEU A 201 -0.97 18.11 4.01
N CYS A 202 -1.80 17.25 4.61
CA CYS A 202 -2.78 16.47 3.86
C CYS A 202 -3.84 17.37 3.19
N GLN A 203 -4.32 18.41 3.87
CA GLN A 203 -5.23 19.40 3.29
C GLN A 203 -4.60 20.13 2.10
N GLN A 204 -3.33 20.52 2.22
CA GLN A 204 -2.61 21.13 1.11
C GLN A 204 -2.49 20.18 -0.09
N ALA A 205 -2.23 18.89 0.16
CA ALA A 205 -2.20 17.87 -0.91
C ALA A 205 -3.56 17.73 -1.60
N VAL A 206 -4.66 17.64 -0.84
CA VAL A 206 -6.03 17.58 -1.38
C VAL A 206 -6.39 18.85 -2.16
N ASN A 207 -5.97 20.03 -1.68
CA ASN A 207 -6.24 21.29 -2.37
C ASN A 207 -5.49 21.41 -3.71
N ARG A 208 -4.29 20.81 -3.81
CA ARG A 208 -3.52 20.77 -5.07
C ARG A 208 -4.12 19.78 -6.07
N GLU A 209 -4.61 18.64 -5.59
CA GLU A 209 -5.19 17.58 -6.42
C GLU A 209 -6.56 17.12 -5.87
N PRO A 210 -7.65 17.89 -6.11
CA PRO A 210 -8.96 17.61 -5.50
C PRO A 210 -9.58 16.29 -5.91
N ASP A 211 -9.25 15.80 -7.11
CA ASP A 211 -9.77 14.55 -7.67
C ASP A 211 -8.91 13.33 -7.30
N ASN A 212 -7.82 13.53 -6.56
CA ASN A 212 -6.95 12.46 -6.11
C ASN A 212 -7.54 11.76 -4.87
N LEU A 213 -8.15 10.60 -5.10
CA LEU A 213 -8.72 9.75 -4.04
C LEU A 213 -7.71 9.38 -2.94
N GLN A 214 -6.45 9.14 -3.32
CA GLN A 214 -5.41 8.73 -2.36
C GLN A 214 -5.04 9.89 -1.41
N ALA A 215 -4.97 11.12 -1.92
CA ALA A 215 -4.74 12.29 -1.06
C ALA A 215 -5.87 12.49 -0.04
N ARG A 216 -7.12 12.26 -0.44
CA ARG A 216 -8.28 12.33 0.46
C ARG A 216 -8.30 11.20 1.49
N ASP A 217 -7.89 9.98 1.12
CA ASP A 217 -7.76 8.85 2.04
C ASP A 217 -6.72 9.10 3.13
N TYR A 218 -5.56 9.68 2.76
CA TYR A 218 -4.55 10.12 3.75
C TYR A 218 -5.08 11.20 4.68
N LEU A 219 -5.83 12.18 4.16
CA LEU A 219 -6.46 13.20 4.98
C LEU A 219 -7.44 12.60 6.00
N LEU A 220 -8.25 11.62 5.57
CA LEU A 220 -9.17 10.90 6.45
C LEU A 220 -8.43 10.13 7.55
N SER A 221 -7.34 9.47 7.19
CA SER A 221 -6.48 8.72 8.12
C SER A 221 -5.81 9.65 9.15
N ALA A 222 -5.40 10.85 8.73
CA ALA A 222 -4.84 11.87 9.63
C ALA A 222 -5.89 12.35 10.64
N TYR A 223 -7.14 12.56 10.20
CA TYR A 223 -8.25 12.90 11.10
C TYR A 223 -8.56 11.79 12.11
N ASN A 224 -8.65 10.54 11.65
CA ASN A 224 -8.85 9.38 12.54
C ASN A 224 -7.75 9.29 13.60
N SER A 225 -6.48 9.42 13.18
CA SER A 225 -5.34 9.39 14.10
C SER A 225 -5.44 10.46 15.20
N LYS A 226 -5.91 11.67 14.86
CA LYS A 226 -6.12 12.74 15.85
C LYS A 226 -7.29 12.45 16.79
N LEU A 227 -8.39 11.89 16.28
CA LEU A 227 -9.53 11.49 17.09
C LEU A 227 -9.19 10.41 18.09
N ASP A 228 -8.51 9.35 17.63
CA ASP A 228 -8.10 8.24 18.48
C ASP A 228 -7.16 8.74 19.57
N PHE A 229 -6.21 9.61 19.21
CA PHE A 229 -5.33 10.24 20.19
C PHE A 229 -6.12 11.03 21.25
N LEU A 230 -7.03 11.91 20.85
CA LEU A 230 -7.86 12.70 21.78
C LEU A 230 -8.74 11.83 22.67
N ASN A 231 -9.37 10.79 22.12
CA ASN A 231 -10.19 9.84 22.87
C ASN A 231 -9.37 9.10 23.93
N ASN A 232 -8.24 8.52 23.52
CA ASN A 232 -7.36 7.79 24.43
C ASN A 232 -6.85 8.68 25.57
N MET A 233 -6.53 9.94 25.26
CA MET A 233 -6.04 10.90 26.25
C MET A 233 -7.14 11.34 27.22
N LEU A 234 -8.37 11.53 26.74
CA LEU A 234 -9.55 11.81 27.57
C LEU A 234 -9.95 10.63 28.47
N GLU A 235 -9.85 9.41 27.97
CA GLU A 235 -10.10 8.20 28.76
C GLU A 235 -9.04 8.05 29.86
N THR A 236 -7.78 8.28 29.49
CA THR A 236 -6.66 8.29 30.43
C THR A 236 -6.87 9.34 31.52
N SER A 237 -7.23 10.58 31.17
CA SER A 237 -7.48 11.63 32.15
C SER A 237 -8.69 11.33 33.05
N ARG A 238 -9.76 10.76 32.50
CA ARG A 238 -10.93 10.30 33.29
C ARG A 238 -10.54 9.20 34.28
N SER A 239 -9.66 8.27 33.87
CA SER A 239 -9.19 7.17 34.74
C SER A 239 -8.42 7.70 35.96
N PHE A 240 -7.59 8.73 35.77
CA PHE A 240 -6.89 9.39 36.87
C PHE A 240 -7.84 10.13 37.82
N ASN A 241 -8.91 10.71 37.28
CA ASN A 241 -9.89 11.44 38.07
C ASN A 241 -10.93 10.55 38.78
N ASN A 242 -11.05 9.26 38.44
CA ASN A 242 -12.06 8.37 39.01
C ASN A 242 -11.45 7.06 39.55
N PRO A 243 -10.82 7.08 40.74
CA PRO A 243 -10.09 5.93 41.29
C PRO A 243 -10.97 4.77 41.77
N VAL A 244 -12.30 4.90 41.76
CA VAL A 244 -13.23 3.92 42.36
C VAL A 244 -13.67 2.82 41.38
N ALA A 245 -13.49 2.99 40.07
CA ALA A 245 -13.95 2.02 39.07
C ALA A 245 -13.00 0.81 38.86
N ASN A 246 -11.80 0.81 39.46
CA ASN A 246 -10.79 -0.25 39.27
C ASN A 246 -10.68 -1.19 40.50
N LYS A 247 -11.81 -1.41 41.19
CA LYS A 247 -11.99 -2.42 42.24
C LYS A 247 -13.35 -3.11 42.08
N LEU A 248 -13.50 -3.90 41.03
CA LEU A 248 -14.44 -5.03 40.99
C LEU A 248 -13.73 -6.21 40.35
#